data_AF-F0YHJ7-F1
#
_entry.id   AF-F0YHJ7-F1
#
_cell.length_a   1.000
_cell.length_b   1.000
_cell.length_c   1.000
_cell.angle_alpha   90.00
_cell.angle_beta   90.00
_cell.angle_gamma   90.00
#
_symmetry.space_group_name_H-M   'P 1'
#
loop_
_entity.id
_entity.type
_entity.pdbx_description
1 polymer ?
#
loop_
_entity_poly.entity_id
_entity_poly.type
_entity_poly.pdbx_seq_one_letter_code
_entity_poly.pdbx_strand_id
1 'polypeptide(L)'
;MVSRRARGLRHFLDAIRSAKTREIESRCVTFELAKIRGKFEHARRCGGNAKMLSSYDFKKYACKLFYIRVLGYVVDFGLWETVVLMASRDLSEKATGYALASLLV
;
A
#
# COMPACT_ATOMS: atom_id res chain seq x y z
N MET A 1 -16.04 15.14 4.55
CA MET A 1 -14.64 15.22 5.04
C MET A 1 -13.68 15.07 3.86
N VAL A 2 -13.10 16.17 3.38
CA VAL A 2 -12.10 16.12 2.30
C VAL A 2 -10.80 15.58 2.88
N SER A 3 -10.55 14.29 2.64
CA SER A 3 -9.34 13.57 3.06
C SER A 3 -8.09 14.39 2.70
N ARG A 4 -7.19 14.62 3.67
CA ARG A 4 -5.87 15.22 3.42
C ARG A 4 -5.23 14.43 2.28
N ARG A 5 -5.25 15.06 1.12
CA ARG A 5 -4.96 14.50 -0.19
C ARG A 5 -3.58 13.82 -0.11
N ALA A 6 -3.53 12.49 -0.03
CA ALA A 6 -2.28 11.73 0.02
C ALA A 6 -1.39 12.02 -1.21
N ARG A 7 -0.44 12.96 -1.07
CA ARG A 7 0.42 13.43 -2.17
C ARG A 7 1.10 12.26 -2.88
N GLY A 8 1.65 11.34 -2.09
CA GLY A 8 2.32 10.15 -2.62
C GLY A 8 1.40 9.20 -3.40
N LEU A 9 0.10 9.14 -3.09
CA LEU A 9 -0.86 8.36 -3.89
C LEU A 9 -1.13 9.05 -5.22
N ARG A 10 -1.35 10.37 -5.23
CA ARG A 10 -1.55 11.13 -6.47
C ARG A 10 -0.35 11.03 -7.40
N HIS A 11 0.86 11.25 -6.90
CA HIS A 11 2.08 11.11 -7.72
C HIS A 11 2.21 9.73 -8.35
N PHE A 12 1.86 8.66 -7.62
CA PHE A 12 1.85 7.31 -8.19
C PHE A 12 0.80 7.17 -9.30
N LEU A 13 -0.44 7.61 -9.06
CA LEU A 13 -1.51 7.55 -10.04
C LEU A 13 -1.19 8.38 -11.29
N ASP A 14 -0.60 9.57 -11.12
CA ASP A 14 -0.20 10.44 -12.22
C ASP A 14 0.94 9.82 -13.03
N ALA A 15 1.89 9.14 -12.37
CA ALA A 15 2.97 8.40 -13.04
C ALA A 15 2.45 7.20 -13.85
N ILE A 16 1.44 6.49 -13.34
CA ILE A 16 0.78 5.41 -14.10
C ILE A 16 -0.01 5.99 -15.28
N ARG A 17 -0.79 7.06 -15.07
CA ARG A 17 -1.58 7.69 -16.14
C ARG A 17 -0.73 8.34 -17.23
N SER A 18 0.49 8.76 -16.91
CA SER A 18 1.42 9.32 -17.89
C SER A 18 2.25 8.26 -18.63
N ALA A 19 2.18 6.99 -18.22
CA ALA A 19 2.86 5.90 -18.90
C ALA A 19 2.21 5.65 -20.28
N LYS A 20 3.00 5.84 -21.35
CA LYS A 20 2.54 5.68 -22.74
C LYS A 20 2.61 4.25 -23.26
N THR A 21 3.39 3.39 -22.60
CA THR A 21 3.56 1.98 -22.98
C THR A 21 3.45 1.08 -21.76
N ARG A 22 3.13 -0.19 -22.01
CA ARG A 22 2.98 -1.21 -20.95
C ARG A 22 4.29 -1.42 -20.20
N GLU A 23 5.43 -1.28 -20.86
CA GLU A 23 6.76 -1.42 -20.26
C GLU A 23 7.05 -0.28 -19.28
N ILE A 24 6.69 0.96 -19.62
CA ILE A 24 6.85 2.12 -18.73
C ILE A 24 5.96 1.94 -17.50
N GLU A 25 4.70 1.55 -17.71
CA GLU A 25 3.76 1.28 -16.62
C GLU A 25 4.30 0.19 -15.69
N SER A 26 4.76 -0.94 -16.25
CA SER A 26 5.34 -2.05 -15.48
C SER A 26 6.56 -1.63 -14.67
N ARG A 27 7.42 -0.75 -15.21
CA ARG A 27 8.57 -0.17 -14.47
C ARG A 27 8.10 0.71 -13.31
N CYS A 28 7.10 1.57 -13.52
CA CYS A 28 6.52 2.40 -12.47
C CYS A 28 5.91 1.54 -11.36
N VAL A 29 5.16 0.49 -11.71
CA VAL A 29 4.60 -0.48 -10.75
C VAL A 29 5.69 -1.18 -9.96
N THR A 30 6.71 -1.71 -10.64
CA THR A 30 7.82 -2.44 -9.99
C THR A 30 8.58 -1.54 -9.02
N PHE A 31 8.87 -0.30 -9.41
CA PHE A 31 9.53 0.68 -8.56
C PHE A 31 8.70 1.04 -7.34
N GLU A 32 7.39 1.21 -7.50
CA GLU A 32 6.50 1.50 -6.38
C GLU A 32 6.37 0.29 -5.44
N LEU A 33 6.26 -0.94 -5.97
CA LEU A 33 6.26 -2.17 -5.17
C LEU A 33 7.54 -2.28 -4.34
N ALA A 34 8.71 -2.04 -4.94
CA ALA A 34 9.99 -2.07 -4.23
C ALA A 34 10.04 -1.03 -3.09
N LYS A 35 9.53 0.19 -3.32
CA LYS A 35 9.42 1.22 -2.27
C LYS A 35 8.52 0.79 -1.11
N ILE A 36 7.34 0.24 -1.40
CA ILE A 36 6.40 -0.18 -0.37
C ILE A 36 7.00 -1.34 0.42
N ARG A 37 7.57 -2.35 -0.26
CA ARG A 37 8.25 -3.48 0.37
C ARG A 37 9.35 -3.03 1.32
N GLY A 38 10.22 -2.12 0.88
CA GLY A 38 11.27 -1.55 1.72
C GLY A 38 10.73 -0.84 2.97
N LYS A 39 9.60 -0.14 2.86
CA LYS A 39 8.94 0.50 4.02
C LYS A 39 8.35 -0.52 4.99
N PHE A 40 7.74 -1.58 4.48
CA PHE A 40 7.15 -2.64 5.29
C PHE A 40 8.25 -3.44 6.01
N GLU A 41 9.32 -3.80 5.32
CA GLU A 41 10.48 -4.44 5.94
C GLU A 41 11.16 -3.57 7.01
N HIS A 42 11.36 -2.29 6.72
CA HIS A 42 11.93 -1.36 7.70
C HIS A 42 11.07 -1.29 8.97
N ALA A 43 9.74 -1.20 8.82
CA ALA A 43 8.80 -1.20 9.94
C ALA A 43 8.86 -2.51 10.75
N ARG A 44 9.07 -3.66 10.09
CA ARG A 44 9.22 -4.96 10.77
C ARG A 44 10.55 -5.09 11.54
N ARG A 45 11.65 -4.57 10.99
CA ARG A 45 12.99 -4.68 11.61
C ARG A 45 13.18 -3.79 12.84
N CYS A 46 12.52 -2.64 12.89
CA CYS A 46 12.60 -1.69 14.01
C CYS A 46 11.74 -2.13 15.23
N GLY A 47 11.70 -3.42 15.56
CA GLY A 47 10.84 -3.99 16.60
C GLY A 47 10.91 -3.25 17.95
N GLY A 48 9.74 -3.03 18.56
CA GLY A 48 9.59 -2.42 19.89
C GLY A 48 9.47 -0.89 19.84
N ASN A 49 8.24 -0.39 20.00
CA ASN A 49 7.84 1.03 20.15
C ASN A 49 8.31 2.04 19.07
N ALA A 50 9.24 1.67 18.18
CA ALA A 50 9.66 2.45 17.03
C ALA A 50 8.64 2.30 15.90
N LYS A 51 7.54 3.04 16.09
CA LYS A 51 6.60 3.52 15.07
C LYS A 51 6.32 2.51 13.95
N MET A 52 5.43 1.56 14.25
CA MET A 52 4.61 0.93 13.22
C MET A 52 4.16 2.00 12.21
N LEU A 53 4.16 1.65 10.92
CA LEU A 53 3.64 2.52 9.87
C LEU A 53 2.35 3.17 10.34
N SER A 54 2.32 4.51 10.36
CA SER A 54 1.13 5.23 10.79
C SER A 54 -0.08 4.76 10.00
N SER A 55 -1.26 4.72 10.62
CA SER A 55 -2.55 4.44 9.99
C SER A 55 -2.72 5.16 8.65
N TYR A 56 -2.24 6.40 8.56
CA TYR A 56 -2.27 7.20 7.34
C TYR A 56 -1.34 6.66 6.24
N ASP A 57 -0.09 6.34 6.59
CA ASP A 57 0.87 5.76 5.63
C ASP A 57 0.40 4.39 5.16
N PHE A 58 -0.16 3.61 6.08
CA PHE A 58 -0.70 2.32 5.73
C PHE A 58 -1.86 2.42 4.76
N LYS A 59 -2.88 3.26 5.04
CA LYS A 59 -4.00 3.51 4.11
C LYS A 59 -3.51 3.97 2.75
N LYS A 60 -2.50 4.83 2.71
CA LYS A 60 -1.85 5.27 1.46
C LYS A 60 -1.23 4.11 0.69
N TYR A 61 -0.50 3.21 1.35
CA TYR A 61 0.12 2.04 0.70
C TYR A 61 -0.91 0.98 0.31
N ALA A 62 -1.92 0.74 1.14
CA ALA A 62 -3.07 -0.10 0.84
C ALA A 62 -3.76 0.32 -0.46
N CYS A 63 -4.08 1.61 -0.63
CA CYS A 63 -4.68 2.11 -1.87
C CYS A 63 -3.77 1.90 -3.10
N LYS A 64 -2.45 1.98 -2.95
CA LYS A 64 -1.52 1.71 -4.05
C LYS A 64 -1.52 0.24 -4.44
N LEU A 65 -1.44 -0.66 -3.45
CA LEU A 65 -1.47 -2.10 -3.68
C LEU A 65 -2.80 -2.54 -4.30
N PHE A 66 -3.93 -1.99 -3.82
CA PHE A 66 -5.25 -2.19 -4.43
C PHE A 66 -5.22 -1.85 -5.92
N TYR A 67 -4.72 -0.66 -6.26
CA TYR A 67 -4.69 -0.21 -7.65
C TYR A 67 -3.79 -1.09 -8.52
N ILE A 68 -2.62 -1.49 -8.01
CA ILE A 68 -1.70 -2.41 -8.70
C ILE A 68 -2.36 -3.75 -8.98
N ARG A 69 -3.12 -4.30 -8.02
CA ARG A 69 -3.88 -5.54 -8.20
C ARG A 69 -4.97 -5.40 -9.26
N VAL A 70 -5.71 -4.29 -9.26
CA VAL A 70 -6.74 -4.00 -10.27
C VAL A 70 -6.15 -3.85 -11.68
N LEU A 71 -4.92 -3.33 -11.81
CA LEU A 71 -4.20 -3.29 -13.09
C LEU A 71 -3.73 -4.68 -13.60
N GLY A 72 -3.92 -5.73 -12.80
CA GLY A 72 -3.59 -7.11 -13.12
C GLY A 72 -2.18 -7.56 -12.70
N TYR A 73 -1.43 -6.73 -11.96
CA TYR A 73 -0.12 -7.12 -11.45
C TYR A 73 -0.25 -7.95 -10.17
N VAL A 74 0.67 -8.89 -9.99
CA VAL A 74 0.74 -9.75 -8.80
C VAL A 74 1.41 -8.97 -7.66
N VAL A 75 0.83 -9.08 -6.46
CA VAL A 75 1.39 -8.55 -5.21
C VAL A 75 1.67 -9.73 -4.28
N ASP A 76 2.93 -9.93 -3.93
CA ASP A 76 3.46 -11.10 -3.20
C ASP A 76 3.82 -10.79 -1.73
N PHE A 77 3.45 -9.60 -1.22
CA PHE A 77 3.70 -9.18 0.16
C PHE A 77 2.52 -8.37 0.71
N GLY A 78 2.58 -8.02 2.01
CA GLY A 78 1.57 -7.17 2.65
C GLY A 78 0.54 -7.94 3.49
N LEU A 79 0.56 -9.28 3.45
CA LEU A 79 -0.35 -10.12 4.25
C LEU A 79 -0.14 -9.89 5.76
N TRP A 80 1.12 -9.85 6.21
CA TRP A 80 1.43 -9.63 7.62
C TRP A 80 0.87 -8.30 8.12
N GLU A 81 1.13 -7.23 7.37
CA GLU A 81 0.66 -5.91 7.77
C GLU A 81 -0.88 -5.79 7.68
N THR A 82 -1.49 -6.54 6.76
CA THR A 82 -2.96 -6.67 6.67
C THR A 82 -3.54 -7.35 7.91
N VAL A 83 -2.95 -8.47 8.36
CA VAL A 83 -3.36 -9.15 9.60
C VAL A 83 -3.24 -8.22 10.81
N VAL A 84 -2.16 -7.45 10.87
CA VAL A 84 -1.95 -6.48 11.94
C VAL A 84 -3.03 -5.39 11.96
N LEU A 85 -3.46 -4.89 10.80
CA LEU A 85 -4.59 -3.97 10.73
C LEU A 85 -5.91 -4.61 11.17
N MET A 86 -6.17 -5.85 10.77
CA MET A 86 -7.38 -6.58 11.15
C MET A 86 -7.46 -6.76 12.67
N ALA A 87 -6.30 -6.90 13.34
CA ALA A 87 -6.19 -6.97 14.78
C ALA A 87 -6.29 -5.60 15.49
N SER A 88 -6.29 -4.48 14.75
CA SER A 88 -6.40 -3.14 15.35
C SER A 88 -7.76 -2.92 16.04
N ARG A 89 -7.75 -2.07 17.06
CA ARG A 89 -8.96 -1.57 17.74
C ARG A 89 -9.61 -0.40 17.00
N ASP A 90 -8.90 0.24 16.06
CA ASP A 90 -9.46 1.30 15.22
C ASP A 90 -10.32 0.70 14.10
N LEU A 91 -11.58 1.13 14.01
CA LEU A 91 -12.53 0.61 13.01
C LEU A 91 -12.09 0.88 11.57
N SER A 92 -11.46 2.03 11.32
CA SER A 92 -11.06 2.42 9.96
C SER A 92 -9.83 1.63 9.50
N GLU A 93 -8.89 1.35 10.40
CA GLU A 93 -7.80 0.41 10.18
C GLU A 93 -8.31 -1.01 9.94
N LYS A 94 -9.21 -1.49 10.80
CA LYS A 94 -9.81 -2.83 10.67
C LYS A 94 -10.53 -3.00 9.33
N ALA A 95 -11.34 -2.03 8.91
CA ALA A 95 -12.01 -2.04 7.61
C ALA A 95 -11.01 -2.04 6.44
N THR A 96 -9.91 -1.30 6.56
CA THR A 96 -8.84 -1.29 5.54
C THR A 96 -8.15 -2.66 5.48
N GLY A 97 -7.92 -3.31 6.62
CA GLY A 97 -7.36 -4.66 6.71
C GLY A 97 -8.25 -5.69 6.00
N TYR A 98 -9.55 -5.72 6.31
CA TYR A 98 -10.48 -6.64 5.63
C TYR A 98 -10.56 -6.40 4.11
N ALA A 99 -10.56 -5.13 3.68
CA ALA A 99 -10.57 -4.78 2.26
C ALA A 99 -9.31 -5.28 1.53
N LEU A 100 -8.13 -5.14 2.15
CA LEU A 100 -6.88 -5.65 1.57
C LEU A 100 -6.79 -7.17 1.56
N ALA A 101 -7.26 -7.83 2.62
CA ALA A 101 -7.28 -9.29 2.70
C ALA A 101 -8.07 -9.89 1.53
N SER A 102 -9.18 -9.26 1.14
CA SER A 102 -10.04 -9.70 0.03
C SER A 102 -9.38 -9.64 -1.36
N LEU A 103 -8.21 -9.01 -1.49
CA LEU A 103 -7.52 -8.80 -2.78
C LEU A 103 -6.20 -9.57 -2.88
N LEU A 104 -5.60 -9.83 -1.72
CA LEU A 104 -4.36 -10.56 -1.58
C LEU A 104 -4.59 -12.08 -1.44
N VAL A 105 -5.82 -12.49 -1.10
CA VAL A 105 -6.28 -13.88 -1.05
C VAL A 105 -6.96 -14.26 -2.37
#